data_AF-A0A5E4NSH6-F1
#
_entry.id   AF-A0A5E4NSH6-F1
#
_cell.length_a   1.000
_cell.length_b   1.000
_cell.length_c   1.000
_cell.angle_alpha   90.00
_cell.angle_beta   90.00
_cell.angle_gamma   90.00
#
_symmetry.space_group_name_H-M   'P 1'
#
loop_
_entity.id
_entity.type
_entity.pdbx_description
1 polymer ?
#
loop_
_entity_poly.entity_id
_entity_poly.type
_entity_poly.pdbx_seq_one_letter_code
_entity_poly.pdbx_strand_id
1 'polypeptide(L)'
;MAHKFKSKKQKKVKDVFNQIAKRNEELKGKTNKPPKDPKYQDVPRSLREFMKLKKLAKKDEKKGSNVKSQLYFDIGNRTQKNNQKCAFELEEKPEQINIIRESGVVVTETPVHQTTRSKLIEAKRKRQLKTKLKREKKKEKKKQKLNEETQEKEEHAIEYLKDNIEFGETVHQPPSLTVKPRKAVINDFENRPGRKDDLFLKSMLTDAGNSSKAKKIKDVILKKPSKSTLKRKAFTGKRKALSISERRIIEKERDSAVLAYRELKKNILNKVN
;
A
#
# COMPACT_ATOMS: atom_id res chain seq x y z
N MET A 1 1.69 -47.49 -13.70
CA MET A 1 0.40 -47.10 -13.09
C MET A 1 0.24 -45.59 -13.19
N ALA A 2 -0.77 -45.08 -13.90
CA ALA A 2 -0.94 -43.64 -14.14
C ALA A 2 -1.62 -42.94 -12.93
N HIS A 3 -0.96 -41.92 -12.37
CA HIS A 3 -1.50 -41.10 -11.28
C HIS A 3 -2.64 -40.22 -11.79
N LYS A 4 -3.90 -40.57 -11.45
CA LYS A 4 -5.08 -39.73 -11.76
C LYS A 4 -5.08 -38.50 -10.84
N PHE A 5 -4.81 -37.32 -11.40
CA PHE A 5 -4.95 -36.05 -10.69
C PHE A 5 -6.44 -35.79 -10.41
N LYS A 6 -6.83 -35.72 -9.12
CA LYS A 6 -8.19 -35.35 -8.73
C LYS A 6 -8.43 -33.89 -9.10
N SER A 7 -9.46 -33.61 -9.92
CA SER A 7 -9.83 -32.25 -10.29
C SER A 7 -10.24 -31.45 -9.04
N LYS A 8 -9.84 -30.18 -9.01
CA LYS A 8 -10.12 -29.28 -7.90
C LYS A 8 -11.63 -29.00 -7.88
N LYS A 9 -12.34 -29.48 -6.86
CA LYS A 9 -13.78 -29.26 -6.71
C LYS A 9 -14.07 -27.76 -6.82
N GLN A 10 -14.95 -27.38 -7.75
CA GLN A 10 -15.39 -26.01 -7.89
C GLN A 10 -16.10 -25.58 -6.60
N LYS A 11 -15.68 -24.45 -6.02
CA LYS A 11 -16.32 -23.92 -4.82
C LYS A 11 -17.74 -23.52 -5.18
N LYS A 12 -18.74 -24.11 -4.49
CA LYS A 12 -20.14 -23.75 -4.65
C LYS A 12 -20.30 -22.23 -4.49
N VAL A 13 -21.17 -21.63 -5.31
CA VAL A 13 -21.58 -20.23 -5.17
C VAL A 13 -22.18 -20.07 -3.79
N LYS A 14 -21.73 -19.07 -3.02
CA LYS A 14 -22.24 -18.82 -1.68
C LYS A 14 -23.64 -18.24 -1.77
N ASP A 15 -24.59 -18.86 -1.09
CA ASP A 15 -25.95 -18.34 -0.96
C ASP A 15 -25.93 -16.97 -0.27
N VAL A 16 -26.45 -15.98 -0.99
CA VAL A 16 -26.49 -14.59 -0.53
C VAL A 16 -27.35 -14.46 0.73
N PHE A 17 -28.48 -15.17 0.80
CA PHE A 17 -29.37 -15.15 1.95
C PHE A 17 -28.73 -15.75 3.21
N ASN A 18 -28.02 -16.87 3.08
CA ASN A 18 -27.28 -17.48 4.19
C ASN A 18 -26.15 -16.55 4.69
N GLN A 19 -25.51 -15.81 3.78
CA GLN A 19 -24.49 -14.84 4.15
C GLN A 19 -25.10 -13.63 4.89
N ILE A 20 -26.27 -13.16 4.48
CA ILE A 20 -26.99 -12.06 5.14
C ILE A 20 -27.48 -12.51 6.52
N ALA A 21 -28.08 -13.70 6.62
CA ALA A 21 -28.55 -14.26 7.89
C ALA A 21 -27.40 -14.37 8.90
N LYS A 22 -26.27 -14.97 8.48
CA LYS A 22 -25.07 -15.07 9.32
C LYS A 22 -24.53 -13.70 9.73
N ARG A 23 -24.51 -12.73 8.82
CA ARG A 23 -24.10 -11.35 9.15
C ARG A 23 -25.04 -10.72 10.17
N ASN A 24 -26.35 -10.91 10.04
CA ASN A 24 -27.34 -10.36 10.95
C ASN A 24 -27.26 -11.01 12.34
N GLU A 25 -27.05 -12.32 12.41
CA GLU A 25 -26.74 -13.03 13.65
C GLU A 25 -25.46 -12.52 14.29
N GLU A 26 -24.39 -12.33 13.51
CA GLU A 26 -23.13 -11.75 14.00
C GLU A 26 -23.27 -10.31 14.50
N LEU A 27 -24.23 -9.54 13.96
CA LEU A 27 -24.52 -8.17 14.40
C LEU A 27 -25.43 -8.14 15.63
N LYS A 28 -26.25 -9.17 15.85
CA LYS A 28 -27.12 -9.31 17.02
C LYS A 28 -26.25 -9.38 18.28
N GLY A 29 -26.21 -8.28 19.05
CA GLY A 29 -25.42 -8.16 20.28
C GLY A 29 -24.13 -7.33 20.18
N LYS A 30 -23.78 -6.82 18.98
CA LYS A 30 -22.75 -5.80 18.77
C LYS A 30 -23.39 -4.41 18.80
N THR A 31 -23.90 -4.00 19.95
CA THR A 31 -24.29 -2.62 20.21
C THR A 31 -23.06 -1.72 20.40
N ASN A 32 -23.26 -0.41 20.46
CA ASN A 32 -22.23 0.60 20.78
C ASN A 32 -21.78 0.45 22.25
N LYS A 33 -21.19 -0.70 22.59
CA LYS A 33 -20.60 -0.98 23.89
C LYS A 33 -19.38 -0.08 24.05
N PRO A 34 -19.15 0.47 25.25
CA PRO A 34 -17.94 1.22 25.50
C PRO A 34 -16.70 0.37 25.17
N PRO A 35 -15.58 1.00 24.78
CA PRO A 35 -14.32 0.29 24.55
C PRO A 35 -13.98 -0.60 25.75
N LYS A 36 -13.48 -1.82 25.49
CA LYS A 36 -13.07 -2.75 26.56
C LYS A 36 -11.95 -2.16 27.42
N ASP A 37 -11.04 -1.44 26.79
CA ASP A 37 -9.92 -0.79 27.45
C ASP A 37 -9.93 0.72 27.16
N PRO A 38 -10.11 1.60 28.15
CA PRO A 38 -10.20 3.04 27.92
C PRO A 38 -8.86 3.68 27.53
N LYS A 39 -7.73 3.04 27.84
CA LYS A 39 -6.38 3.49 27.44
C LYS A 39 -5.94 2.97 26.07
N TYR A 40 -6.57 1.91 25.55
CA TYR A 40 -6.23 1.29 24.28
C TYR A 40 -7.29 1.62 23.23
N GLN A 41 -6.97 2.56 22.34
CA GLN A 41 -7.83 2.86 21.20
C GLN A 41 -7.59 1.85 20.06
N ASP A 42 -8.62 1.10 19.72
CA ASP A 42 -8.54 0.09 18.67
C ASP A 42 -8.46 0.74 17.28
N VAL A 43 -7.40 0.44 16.53
CA VAL A 43 -7.17 1.03 15.20
C VAL A 43 -8.03 0.31 14.15
N PRO A 44 -8.80 1.05 13.31
CA PRO A 44 -9.60 0.48 12.24
C PRO A 44 -8.82 -0.46 11.32
N ARG A 45 -9.46 -1.55 10.88
CA ARG A 45 -8.83 -2.59 10.06
C ARG A 45 -8.16 -2.04 8.80
N SER A 46 -8.82 -1.12 8.10
CA SER A 46 -8.31 -0.48 6.89
C SER A 46 -6.99 0.27 7.16
N LEU A 47 -6.92 1.02 8.26
CA LEU A 47 -5.72 1.75 8.66
C LEU A 47 -4.61 0.78 9.10
N ARG A 48 -4.96 -0.31 9.80
CA ARG A 48 -4.02 -1.38 10.17
C ARG A 48 -3.41 -2.05 8.94
N GLU A 49 -4.21 -2.36 7.94
CA GLU A 49 -3.75 -2.92 6.66
C GLU A 49 -2.87 -1.92 5.90
N PHE A 50 -3.29 -0.65 5.82
CA PHE A 50 -2.50 0.41 5.21
C PHE A 50 -1.13 0.59 5.88
N MET A 51 -1.07 0.60 7.22
CA MET A 51 0.19 0.70 7.94
C MET A 51 1.09 -0.53 7.72
N LYS A 52 0.50 -1.74 7.62
CA LYS A 52 1.27 -2.95 7.25
C LYS A 52 1.84 -2.83 5.84
N LEU A 53 1.05 -2.39 4.87
CA LEU A 53 1.51 -2.16 3.49
C LEU A 53 2.61 -1.12 3.43
N LYS A 54 2.46 0.02 4.15
CA LYS A 54 3.49 1.06 4.26
C LYS A 54 4.80 0.50 4.85
N LYS A 55 4.73 -0.38 5.84
CA LYS A 55 5.91 -1.06 6.41
C LYS A 55 6.55 -2.04 5.44
N LEU A 56 5.77 -2.76 4.63
CA LEU A 56 6.27 -3.68 3.61
C LEU A 56 6.97 -2.91 2.47
N ALA A 57 6.32 -1.88 1.92
CA ALA A 57 6.91 -1.03 0.89
C ALA A 57 8.25 -0.41 1.33
N LYS A 58 8.32 0.13 2.55
CA LYS A 58 9.57 0.64 3.14
C LYS A 58 10.65 -0.43 3.36
N LYS A 59 10.27 -1.70 3.54
CA LYS A 59 11.22 -2.82 3.66
C LYS A 59 11.77 -3.22 2.29
N ASP A 60 10.96 -3.14 1.25
CA ASP A 60 11.34 -3.47 -0.12
C ASP A 60 12.25 -2.39 -0.73
N GLU A 61 11.98 -1.11 -0.46
CA GLU A 61 12.88 0.00 -0.80
C GLU A 61 14.28 -0.18 -0.20
N LYS A 62 14.37 -0.73 1.03
CA LYS A 62 15.66 -1.00 1.70
C LYS A 62 16.40 -2.23 1.17
N LYS A 63 15.77 -3.05 0.32
CA LYS A 63 16.39 -4.21 -0.33
C LYS A 63 16.67 -3.99 -1.83
N GLY A 64 16.20 -2.88 -2.41
CA GLY A 64 16.14 -2.66 -3.85
C GLY A 64 17.17 -1.68 -4.46
N SER A 65 18.23 -1.29 -3.76
CA SER A 65 19.21 -0.35 -4.33
C SER A 65 20.32 -1.01 -5.18
N ASN A 66 20.20 -2.29 -5.55
CA ASN A 66 21.25 -2.94 -6.36
C ASN A 66 20.78 -3.84 -7.51
N VAL A 67 19.49 -3.87 -7.86
CA VAL A 67 19.04 -4.54 -9.08
C VAL A 67 17.86 -3.76 -9.68
N LYS A 68 18.16 -2.74 -10.48
CA LYS A 68 17.22 -2.27 -11.51
C LYS A 68 17.28 -3.26 -12.67
N SER A 69 16.75 -4.47 -12.48
CA SER A 69 16.36 -5.29 -13.62
C SER A 69 14.95 -4.85 -13.98
N GLN A 70 14.82 -4.12 -15.09
CA GLN A 70 13.52 -3.91 -15.73
C GLN A 70 12.87 -5.28 -15.93
N LEU A 71 11.72 -5.51 -15.30
CA LEU A 71 10.87 -6.66 -15.62
C LEU A 71 10.25 -6.40 -17.00
N TYR A 72 10.97 -6.82 -18.03
CA TYR A 72 10.39 -7.04 -19.36
C TYR A 72 9.52 -8.29 -19.26
N PHE A 73 8.22 -8.14 -19.50
CA PHE A 73 7.33 -9.29 -19.65
C PHE A 73 7.54 -9.86 -21.05
N ASP A 74 8.48 -10.81 -21.17
CA ASP A 74 8.66 -11.61 -22.38
C ASP A 74 7.46 -12.55 -22.56
N ILE A 75 6.54 -12.16 -23.43
CA ILE A 75 5.51 -13.04 -23.96
C ILE A 75 6.16 -13.88 -25.05
N GLY A 76 6.74 -15.01 -24.65
CA GLY A 76 7.25 -16.02 -25.58
C GLY A 76 8.70 -16.38 -25.34
N ASN A 77 8.93 -17.30 -24.40
CA ASN A 77 9.82 -18.46 -24.50
C ASN A 77 10.15 -18.99 -23.10
N ARG A 78 9.44 -20.06 -22.70
CA ARG A 78 9.74 -20.82 -21.49
C ARG A 78 11.04 -21.60 -21.70
N THR A 79 12.15 -21.07 -21.21
CA THR A 79 13.22 -21.92 -20.69
C THR A 79 12.96 -22.14 -19.20
N GLN A 80 12.41 -23.30 -18.86
CA GLN A 80 12.32 -23.72 -17.47
C GLN A 80 13.74 -24.01 -16.98
N LYS A 81 14.31 -23.11 -16.18
CA LYS A 81 15.43 -23.47 -15.31
C LYS A 81 14.87 -24.39 -14.23
N ASN A 82 14.93 -25.69 -14.52
CA ASN A 82 14.76 -26.77 -13.56
C ASN A 82 15.80 -26.61 -12.45
N ASN A 83 15.43 -25.96 -11.35
CA ASN A 83 16.16 -26.03 -10.08
C ASN A 83 15.67 -27.24 -9.27
N GLN A 84 15.51 -28.39 -9.92
CA GLN A 84 15.55 -29.66 -9.21
C GLN A 84 17.01 -30.03 -9.05
N LYS A 85 17.59 -29.66 -7.91
CA LYS A 85 18.75 -30.38 -7.40
C LYS A 85 18.28 -31.81 -7.18
N CYS A 86 18.61 -32.71 -8.11
CA CYS A 86 18.67 -34.12 -7.80
C CYS A 86 19.70 -34.25 -6.67
N ALA A 87 19.21 -34.45 -5.45
CA ALA A 87 19.99 -35.08 -4.41
C ALA A 87 20.18 -36.52 -4.88
N PHE A 88 21.31 -36.79 -5.55
CA PHE A 88 21.80 -38.14 -5.66
C PHE A 88 22.41 -38.45 -4.30
N GLU A 89 21.59 -39.03 -3.42
CA GLU A 89 22.07 -39.71 -2.23
C GLU A 89 22.87 -40.92 -2.74
N LEU A 90 24.20 -40.79 -2.79
CA LEU A 90 25.06 -41.96 -2.76
C LEU A 90 24.94 -42.50 -1.33
N GLU A 91 24.10 -43.50 -1.13
CA GLU A 91 24.26 -44.41 -0.01
C GLU A 91 25.56 -45.20 -0.26
N GLU A 92 26.69 -44.66 0.21
CA GLU A 92 27.91 -45.44 0.36
C GLU A 92 27.70 -46.38 1.54
N LYS A 93 27.41 -47.64 1.24
CA LYS A 93 27.46 -48.73 2.23
C LYS A 93 28.87 -48.73 2.83
N PRO A 94 29.02 -48.79 4.17
CA PRO A 94 30.34 -49.01 4.75
C PRO A 94 30.78 -50.43 4.39
N GLU A 95 31.81 -50.55 3.57
CA GLU A 95 32.54 -51.80 3.38
C GLU A 95 33.20 -52.16 4.72
N GLN A 96 32.63 -53.14 5.42
CA GLN A 96 33.28 -53.79 6.55
C GLN A 96 34.35 -54.73 5.99
N ILE A 97 35.60 -54.31 6.02
CA ILE A 97 36.73 -55.20 5.76
C ILE A 97 37.09 -55.88 7.07
N ASN A 98 36.65 -57.12 7.23
CA ASN A 98 37.14 -57.99 8.31
C ASN A 98 38.55 -58.45 7.93
N ILE A 99 39.57 -57.89 8.58
CA ILE A 99 40.92 -58.43 8.55
C ILE A 99 41.07 -59.32 9.80
N ILE A 100 41.01 -60.63 9.62
CA ILE A 100 41.50 -61.57 10.62
C ILE A 100 43.01 -61.64 10.45
N ARG A 101 43.75 -61.23 11.47
CA ARG A 101 45.16 -61.60 11.65
C ARG A 101 45.35 -62.04 13.09
N GLU A 102 45.92 -63.23 13.23
CA GLU A 102 46.34 -63.79 14.49
C GLU A 102 47.48 -62.93 15.06
N SER A 103 47.39 -62.60 16.35
CA SER A 103 48.37 -61.89 17.18
C SER A 103 48.51 -60.35 17.01
N GLY A 104 48.11 -59.63 18.07
CA GLY A 104 48.65 -58.31 18.44
C GLY A 104 47.93 -57.07 17.90
N VAL A 105 47.15 -56.41 18.76
CA VAL A 105 46.57 -55.08 18.51
C VAL A 105 47.66 -54.01 18.63
N VAL A 106 48.03 -53.38 17.52
CA VAL A 106 48.74 -52.10 17.50
C VAL A 106 47.85 -51.09 16.78
N VAL A 107 47.32 -50.12 17.52
CA VAL A 107 46.60 -48.97 16.97
C VAL A 107 47.63 -48.04 16.34
N THR A 108 47.71 -48.02 15.01
CA THR A 108 48.44 -46.98 14.29
C THR A 108 47.49 -45.83 13.97
N GLU A 109 47.67 -44.71 14.66
CA GLU A 109 47.03 -43.44 14.28
C GLU A 109 47.64 -42.96 12.96
N THR A 110 46.86 -43.00 11.89
CA THR A 110 47.29 -42.37 10.63
C THR A 110 47.07 -40.86 10.74
N PRO A 111 48.07 -40.02 10.37
CA PRO A 111 47.87 -38.58 10.35
C PRO A 111 46.89 -38.25 9.23
N VAL A 112 45.72 -37.73 9.60
CA VAL A 112 44.68 -37.29 8.66
C VAL A 112 45.25 -36.18 7.79
N HIS A 113 45.76 -36.55 6.61
CA HIS A 113 46.19 -35.60 5.61
C HIS A 113 44.94 -34.87 5.11
N GLN A 114 44.67 -33.71 5.71
CA GLN A 114 43.51 -32.88 5.38
C GLN A 114 43.52 -32.60 3.88
N THR A 115 42.58 -33.21 3.15
CA THR A 115 42.40 -32.98 1.72
C THR A 115 42.22 -31.48 1.49
N THR A 116 42.68 -30.97 0.34
CA THR A 116 42.52 -29.55 -0.04
C THR A 116 41.06 -29.06 0.09
N ARG A 117 40.10 -29.99 -0.04
CA ARG A 117 38.66 -29.78 0.14
C ARG A 117 38.25 -29.45 1.58
N SER A 118 38.81 -30.09 2.61
CA SER A 118 38.46 -29.81 4.02
C SER A 118 38.95 -28.43 4.45
N LYS A 119 40.18 -28.06 4.07
CA LYS A 119 40.74 -26.72 4.29
C LYS A 119 39.90 -25.62 3.62
N LEU A 120 39.36 -25.88 2.43
CA LEU A 120 38.50 -24.95 1.71
C LEU A 120 37.12 -24.78 2.40
N ILE A 121 36.58 -25.85 2.98
CA ILE A 121 35.34 -25.82 3.77
C ILE A 121 35.54 -25.00 5.06
N GLU A 122 36.65 -25.20 5.77
CA GLU A 122 36.97 -24.42 6.96
C GLU A 122 37.18 -22.93 6.66
N ALA A 123 37.90 -22.60 5.58
CA ALA A 123 38.09 -21.22 5.15
C ALA A 123 36.76 -20.53 4.83
N LYS A 124 35.83 -21.23 4.16
CA LYS A 124 34.46 -20.75 3.89
C LYS A 124 33.68 -20.50 5.19
N ARG A 125 33.76 -21.42 6.17
CA ARG A 125 33.11 -21.26 7.49
C ARG A 125 33.67 -20.05 8.25
N LYS A 126 35.00 -19.89 8.32
CA LYS A 126 35.67 -18.73 8.96
C LYS A 126 35.25 -17.41 8.30
N ARG A 127 35.15 -17.36 6.97
CA ARG A 127 34.68 -16.16 6.25
C ARG A 127 33.22 -15.83 6.56
N GLN A 128 32.33 -16.83 6.64
CA GLN A 128 30.93 -16.64 7.01
C GLN A 128 30.76 -16.15 8.45
N LEU A 129 31.57 -16.66 9.39
CA LEU A 129 31.54 -16.20 10.78
C LEU A 129 32.02 -14.74 10.90
N LYS A 130 33.10 -14.36 10.20
CA LYS A 130 33.58 -12.97 10.16
C LYS A 130 32.55 -12.00 9.58
N THR A 131 31.82 -12.39 8.53
CA THR A 131 30.77 -11.53 7.95
C THR A 131 29.54 -11.41 8.85
N LYS A 132 29.14 -12.50 9.54
CA LYS A 132 28.07 -12.46 10.55
C LYS A 132 28.41 -11.53 11.71
N LEU A 133 29.60 -11.66 12.30
CA LEU A 133 30.07 -10.83 13.41
C LEU A 133 30.08 -9.33 13.05
N LYS A 134 30.60 -8.97 11.86
CA LYS A 134 30.57 -7.59 11.36
C LYS A 134 29.14 -7.05 11.21
N ARG A 135 28.20 -7.89 10.76
CA ARG A 135 26.79 -7.52 10.60
C ARG A 135 26.08 -7.31 11.94
N GLU A 136 26.41 -8.12 12.95
CA GLU A 136 25.86 -7.98 14.30
C GLU A 136 26.36 -6.72 14.99
N LYS A 137 27.67 -6.45 14.97
CA LYS A 137 28.24 -5.18 15.48
C LYS A 137 27.59 -3.95 14.84
N LYS A 138 27.31 -3.98 13.53
CA LYS A 138 26.62 -2.87 12.84
C LYS A 138 25.15 -2.73 13.25
N LYS A 139 24.46 -3.82 13.58
CA LYS A 139 23.08 -3.77 14.07
C LYS A 139 23.03 -3.23 15.49
N GLU A 140 23.95 -3.64 16.35
CA GLU A 140 24.07 -3.18 17.73
C GLU A 140 24.31 -1.67 17.81
N LYS A 141 25.29 -1.15 17.06
CA LYS A 141 25.53 0.30 16.94
C LYS A 141 24.30 1.09 16.46
N LYS A 142 23.48 0.51 15.59
CA LYS A 142 22.22 1.15 15.14
C LYS A 142 21.14 1.14 16.20
N LYS A 143 21.09 0.11 17.05
CA LYS A 143 20.15 0.03 18.17
C LYS A 143 20.53 1.04 19.26
N GLN A 144 21.81 1.17 19.59
CA GLN A 144 22.31 2.17 20.54
C GLN A 144 21.93 3.59 20.12
N LYS A 145 22.21 3.99 18.87
CA LYS A 145 21.82 5.31 18.33
C LYS A 145 20.31 5.58 18.36
N LEU A 146 19.50 4.55 18.10
CA LEU A 146 18.05 4.70 18.17
C LEU A 146 17.57 4.86 19.61
N ASN A 147 18.21 4.20 20.57
CA ASN A 147 17.89 4.32 21.99
C ASN A 147 18.32 5.69 22.56
N GLU A 148 19.50 6.18 22.18
CA GLU A 148 19.98 7.53 22.51
C GLU A 148 19.00 8.60 21.98
N GLU A 149 18.60 8.51 20.70
CA GLU A 149 17.65 9.46 20.10
C GLU A 149 16.25 9.38 20.74
N THR A 150 15.83 8.22 21.26
CA THR A 150 14.58 8.12 22.04
C THR A 150 14.72 8.72 23.43
N GLN A 151 15.86 8.55 24.09
CA GLN A 151 16.12 9.13 25.42
C GLN A 151 16.19 10.66 25.34
N GLU A 152 16.91 11.24 24.37
CA GLU A 152 16.95 12.68 24.14
C GLU A 152 15.54 13.27 23.90
N LYS A 153 14.69 12.55 23.14
CA LYS A 153 13.30 12.98 22.91
C LYS A 153 12.43 12.87 24.14
N GLU A 154 12.66 11.87 25.00
CA GLU A 154 11.95 11.71 26.27
C GLU A 154 12.41 12.79 27.26
N GLU A 155 13.69 13.11 27.33
CA GLU A 155 14.25 14.20 28.16
C GLU A 155 13.69 15.56 27.71
N HIS A 156 13.72 15.87 26.42
CA HIS A 156 13.14 17.11 25.88
C HIS A 156 11.61 17.15 25.93
N ALA A 157 10.93 16.00 26.06
CA ALA A 157 9.49 15.94 26.29
C ALA A 157 9.13 16.01 27.78
N ILE A 158 10.08 15.92 28.70
CA ILE A 158 9.84 16.19 30.12
C ILE A 158 10.13 17.67 30.43
N GLU A 159 11.01 18.29 29.66
CA GLU A 159 11.31 19.73 29.68
C GLU A 159 10.24 20.58 28.96
N TYR A 160 8.95 20.27 29.18
CA TYR A 160 7.89 21.22 28.86
C TYR A 160 7.98 22.38 29.86
N LEU A 161 8.52 23.51 29.39
CA LEU A 161 8.45 24.81 30.04
C LEU A 161 6.98 25.08 30.40
N LYS A 162 6.66 25.00 31.69
CA LYS A 162 5.34 25.32 32.21
C LYS A 162 5.25 26.83 32.35
N ASP A 163 4.51 27.45 31.44
CA ASP A 163 4.09 28.84 31.62
C ASP A 163 3.04 28.88 32.74
N ASN A 164 3.43 29.44 33.88
CA ASN A 164 2.51 29.71 34.98
C ASN A 164 1.76 31.00 34.64
N ILE A 165 0.51 30.88 34.21
CA ILE A 165 -0.36 32.02 33.88
C ILE A 165 -1.41 32.17 34.98
N GLU A 166 -1.53 33.37 35.53
CA GLU A 166 -2.51 33.67 36.57
C GLU A 166 -3.94 33.73 36.02
N PHE A 167 -4.92 33.35 36.85
CA PHE A 167 -6.32 33.30 36.45
C PHE A 167 -6.87 34.72 36.26
N GLY A 168 -7.07 35.13 35.00
CA GLY A 168 -7.52 36.47 34.62
C GLY A 168 -6.61 37.15 33.60
N GLU A 169 -5.41 36.61 33.38
CA GLU A 169 -4.55 37.02 32.27
C GLU A 169 -5.18 36.51 30.96
N THR A 170 -5.70 37.43 30.15
CA THR A 170 -6.27 37.09 28.85
C THR A 170 -5.12 36.67 27.95
N VAL A 171 -4.98 35.37 27.73
CA VAL A 171 -4.03 34.78 26.78
C VAL A 171 -4.05 35.61 25.51
N HIS A 172 -2.89 36.21 25.20
CA HIS A 172 -2.54 36.93 23.98
C HIS A 172 -3.50 36.52 22.86
N GLN A 173 -4.33 37.46 22.39
CA GLN A 173 -5.34 37.25 21.34
C GLN A 173 -4.82 36.20 20.35
N PRO A 174 -5.61 35.15 20.02
CA PRO A 174 -5.12 34.07 19.17
C PRO A 174 -4.44 34.68 17.95
N PRO A 175 -3.23 34.19 17.59
CA PRO A 175 -2.41 34.85 16.60
C PRO A 175 -3.21 35.11 15.34
N SER A 176 -3.29 36.38 14.94
CA SER A 176 -4.00 36.76 13.73
C SER A 176 -3.30 36.14 12.54
N LEU A 177 -3.98 35.22 11.85
CA LEU A 177 -3.44 34.58 10.65
C LEU A 177 -3.36 35.61 9.53
N THR A 178 -2.16 36.19 9.33
CA THR A 178 -1.87 37.06 8.17
C THR A 178 -1.90 36.28 6.86
N VAL A 179 -1.71 34.97 6.92
CA VAL A 179 -1.66 34.08 5.77
C VAL A 179 -3.02 33.45 5.48
N LYS A 180 -3.48 33.61 4.24
CA LYS A 180 -4.76 33.01 3.79
C LYS A 180 -4.69 31.48 3.79
N PRO A 181 -5.77 30.80 4.18
CA PRO A 181 -5.79 29.34 4.19
C PRO A 181 -5.60 28.79 2.77
N ARG A 182 -4.89 27.66 2.65
CA ARG A 182 -4.48 27.06 1.35
C ARG A 182 -5.62 26.81 0.35
N LYS A 183 -6.87 26.73 0.83
CA LYS A 183 -8.06 26.48 0.01
C LYS A 183 -9.05 27.65 -0.01
N ALA A 184 -8.61 28.86 0.34
CA ALA A 184 -9.45 30.04 0.15
C ALA A 184 -9.78 30.20 -1.34
N VAL A 185 -11.02 30.62 -1.64
CA VAL A 185 -11.41 31.02 -2.99
C VAL A 185 -10.51 32.20 -3.37
N ILE A 186 -9.67 31.99 -4.36
CA ILE A 186 -8.72 33.00 -4.84
C ILE A 186 -9.53 33.99 -5.67
N ASN A 187 -9.70 35.21 -5.16
CA ASN A 187 -10.24 36.29 -5.97
C ASN A 187 -9.16 36.72 -6.98
N ASP A 188 -9.52 36.76 -8.27
CA ASP A 188 -8.65 37.20 -9.38
C ASP A 188 -8.24 38.69 -9.28
N PHE A 189 -8.55 39.37 -8.19
CA PHE A 189 -8.26 40.78 -7.95
C PHE A 189 -7.10 41.00 -6.97
N GLU A 190 -6.53 39.94 -6.41
CA GLU A 190 -5.42 40.06 -5.48
C GLU A 190 -4.08 39.99 -6.22
N ASN A 191 -3.26 41.05 -6.07
CA ASN A 191 -1.93 41.16 -6.67
C ASN A 191 -0.99 40.14 -6.04
N ARG A 192 -0.91 38.95 -6.63
CA ARG A 192 0.02 37.89 -6.23
C ARG A 192 1.24 37.90 -7.15
N PRO A 193 2.46 37.72 -6.60
CA PRO A 193 3.65 37.60 -7.44
C PRO A 193 3.53 36.40 -8.38
N GLY A 194 3.82 36.60 -9.67
CA GLY A 194 3.77 35.56 -10.70
C GLY A 194 2.42 35.40 -11.42
N ARG A 195 1.46 36.31 -11.20
CA ARG A 195 0.21 36.31 -11.96
C ARG A 195 0.48 36.70 -13.42
N LYS A 196 -0.12 35.94 -14.34
CA LYS A 196 0.07 36.11 -15.80
C LYS A 196 -0.53 37.41 -16.35
N ASP A 197 -1.49 37.99 -15.66
CA ASP A 197 -2.18 39.22 -16.08
C ASP A 197 -1.36 40.47 -15.74
N ASP A 198 -0.53 40.41 -14.71
CA ASP A 198 0.35 41.51 -14.27
C ASP A 198 1.75 41.41 -14.89
N LEU A 199 1.91 40.57 -15.92
CA LEU A 199 3.16 40.45 -16.68
C LEU A 199 3.31 41.64 -17.62
N PHE A 200 4.45 42.32 -17.54
CA PHE A 200 4.80 43.46 -18.39
C PHE A 200 4.67 43.18 -19.90
N LEU A 201 5.06 41.99 -20.35
CA LEU A 201 4.92 41.63 -21.76
C LEU A 201 3.45 41.58 -22.19
N LYS A 202 2.56 41.21 -21.26
CA LYS A 202 1.12 41.16 -21.53
C LYS A 202 0.53 42.57 -21.59
N SER A 203 0.98 43.52 -20.77
CA SER A 203 0.55 44.92 -20.89
C SER A 203 0.98 45.52 -22.23
N MET A 204 2.22 45.27 -22.65
CA MET A 204 2.70 45.74 -23.97
C MET A 204 1.93 45.12 -25.15
N LEU A 205 1.54 43.85 -25.05
CA LEU A 205 0.76 43.17 -26.08
C LEU A 205 -0.73 43.60 -26.08
N THR A 206 -1.29 44.01 -24.94
CA THR A 206 -2.66 44.54 -24.88
C THR A 206 -2.76 45.94 -25.47
N ASP A 207 -1.69 46.74 -25.33
CA ASP A 207 -1.64 48.10 -25.87
C ASP A 207 -1.44 48.12 -27.40
N ALA A 208 -0.84 47.06 -27.96
CA ALA A 208 -0.55 46.90 -29.40
C ALA A 208 -1.76 46.49 -30.28
N GLY A 209 -3.01 46.70 -29.83
CA GLY A 209 -4.18 46.69 -30.72
C GLY A 209 -4.99 45.39 -30.82
N ASN A 210 -4.83 44.43 -29.88
CA ASN A 210 -5.74 43.29 -29.77
C ASN A 210 -6.71 43.43 -28.60
N SER A 211 -7.64 44.38 -28.71
CA SER A 211 -8.66 44.72 -27.70
C SER A 211 -9.93 43.83 -27.75
N SER A 212 -9.86 42.61 -28.28
CA SER A 212 -11.01 41.70 -28.28
C SER A 212 -10.98 40.72 -27.09
N LYS A 213 -11.27 41.26 -25.89
CA LYS A 213 -11.89 40.59 -24.71
C LYS A 213 -11.57 41.35 -23.40
N ALA A 214 -11.75 42.67 -23.37
CA ALA A 214 -11.96 43.36 -22.10
C ALA A 214 -13.37 43.00 -21.60
N LYS A 215 -13.49 42.02 -20.70
CA LYS A 215 -14.75 41.73 -20.02
C LYS A 215 -15.12 42.95 -19.20
N LYS A 216 -16.18 43.66 -19.60
CA LYS A 216 -16.75 44.76 -18.80
C LYS A 216 -17.16 44.23 -17.43
N ILE A 217 -16.68 44.89 -16.38
CA ILE A 217 -16.86 44.54 -14.96
C ILE A 217 -18.35 44.45 -14.55
N LYS A 218 -19.26 45.08 -15.31
CA LYS A 218 -20.70 45.08 -15.02
C LYS A 218 -21.40 43.72 -15.24
N ASP A 219 -20.79 42.76 -15.94
CA ASP A 219 -21.38 41.44 -16.19
C ASP A 219 -21.09 40.40 -15.08
N VAL A 220 -20.30 40.77 -14.06
CA VAL A 220 -19.93 39.88 -12.94
C VAL A 220 -20.98 39.94 -11.82
N ILE A 221 -21.67 41.06 -11.64
CA ILE A 221 -22.55 41.29 -10.48
C ILE A 221 -23.93 40.60 -10.64
N LEU A 222 -24.37 40.28 -11.86
CA LEU A 222 -25.69 39.65 -12.10
C LEU A 222 -25.64 38.18 -12.56
N LYS A 223 -24.52 37.49 -12.36
CA LYS A 223 -24.48 36.03 -12.58
C LYS A 223 -25.00 35.29 -11.36
N LYS A 224 -26.29 34.93 -11.42
CA LYS A 224 -26.86 33.76 -10.73
C LYS A 224 -25.82 32.64 -10.70
N PRO A 225 -25.61 31.92 -9.57
CA PRO A 225 -24.54 30.96 -9.44
C PRO A 225 -24.65 29.94 -10.57
N SER A 226 -23.68 29.98 -11.49
CA SER A 226 -23.60 29.03 -12.59
C SER A 226 -23.46 27.66 -11.95
N LYS A 227 -24.51 26.83 -12.07
CA LYS A 227 -24.45 25.39 -11.84
C LYS A 227 -23.12 24.93 -12.40
N SER A 228 -22.23 24.47 -11.53
CA SER A 228 -20.95 23.89 -11.91
C SER A 228 -21.20 23.00 -13.11
N THR A 229 -20.69 23.39 -14.27
CA THR A 229 -20.66 22.54 -15.44
C THR A 229 -19.62 21.45 -15.17
N LEU A 230 -19.93 20.56 -14.22
CA LEU A 230 -19.67 19.15 -14.38
C LEU A 230 -20.20 18.84 -15.76
N LYS A 231 -19.31 18.84 -16.76
CA LYS A 231 -19.60 18.22 -18.04
C LYS A 231 -19.92 16.79 -17.67
N ARG A 232 -21.21 16.48 -17.45
CA ARG A 232 -21.73 15.13 -17.37
C ARG A 232 -21.18 14.50 -18.64
N LYS A 233 -20.13 13.68 -18.53
CA LYS A 233 -19.61 12.93 -19.66
C LYS A 233 -20.84 12.24 -20.22
N ALA A 234 -21.22 12.62 -21.43
CA ALA A 234 -22.39 12.05 -22.05
C ALA A 234 -22.19 10.53 -22.01
N PHE A 235 -23.11 9.79 -21.38
CA PHE A 235 -23.08 8.33 -21.35
C PHE A 235 -23.41 7.73 -22.73
N THR A 236 -23.07 8.46 -23.78
CA THR A 236 -23.31 8.20 -25.18
C THR A 236 -22.06 7.52 -25.73
N GLY A 237 -22.16 6.23 -26.05
CA GLY A 237 -21.06 5.45 -26.60
C GLY A 237 -21.21 3.96 -26.36
N LYS A 238 -20.32 3.16 -26.95
CA LYS A 238 -20.29 1.70 -26.75
C LYS A 238 -19.99 1.41 -25.27
N ARG A 239 -20.76 0.52 -24.63
CA ARG A 239 -20.59 0.13 -23.21
C ARG A 239 -19.16 -0.28 -22.85
N LYS A 240 -18.44 -0.91 -23.78
CA LYS A 240 -17.05 -1.36 -23.59
C LYS A 240 -16.04 -0.21 -23.44
N ALA A 241 -16.37 1.00 -23.90
CA ALA A 241 -15.51 2.17 -23.81
C ALA A 241 -15.63 2.93 -22.47
N LEU A 242 -16.63 2.61 -21.65
CA LEU A 242 -16.86 3.23 -20.34
C LEU A 242 -16.06 2.53 -19.22
N SER A 243 -15.75 3.26 -18.16
CA SER A 243 -15.15 2.68 -16.97
C SER A 243 -16.06 1.60 -16.36
N ILE A 244 -15.50 0.69 -15.58
CA ILE A 244 -16.26 -0.41 -14.96
C ILE A 244 -17.33 0.14 -14.01
N SER A 245 -17.03 1.22 -13.28
CA SER A 245 -17.98 1.90 -12.40
C SER A 245 -19.15 2.50 -13.18
N GLU A 246 -18.87 3.21 -14.27
CA GLU A 246 -19.92 3.82 -15.11
C GLU A 246 -20.79 2.76 -15.78
N ARG A 247 -20.20 1.65 -16.26
CA ARG A 247 -20.96 0.50 -16.81
C ARG A 247 -21.98 -0.05 -15.80
N ARG A 248 -21.56 -0.24 -14.55
CA ARG A 248 -22.45 -0.74 -13.48
C ARG A 248 -23.59 0.21 -13.18
N ILE A 249 -23.34 1.53 -13.24
CA ILE A 249 -24.38 2.54 -13.00
C ILE A 249 -25.43 2.46 -14.11
N ILE A 250 -25.00 2.44 -15.38
CA ILE A 250 -25.91 2.36 -16.54
C ILE A 250 -26.71 1.05 -16.55
N GLU A 251 -26.08 -0.07 -16.16
CA GLU A 251 -26.78 -1.36 -16.06
C GLU A 251 -27.85 -1.35 -14.98
N LYS A 252 -27.54 -0.82 -13.79
CA LYS A 252 -28.53 -0.65 -12.72
C LYS A 252 -29.70 0.24 -13.12
N GLU A 253 -29.43 1.36 -13.79
CA GLU A 253 -30.47 2.27 -14.28
C GLU A 253 -31.36 1.59 -15.32
N ARG A 254 -30.76 0.84 -16.27
CA ARG A 254 -31.52 0.06 -17.25
C ARG A 254 -32.41 -0.98 -16.57
N ASP A 255 -31.87 -1.75 -15.62
CA ASP A 255 -32.63 -2.80 -14.93
C ASP A 255 -33.78 -2.18 -14.14
N SER A 256 -33.54 -1.06 -13.45
CA SER A 256 -34.57 -0.29 -12.75
C SER A 256 -35.69 0.18 -13.68
N ALA A 257 -35.35 0.71 -14.86
CA ALA A 257 -36.34 1.17 -15.84
C ALA A 257 -37.17 0.01 -16.42
N VAL A 258 -36.53 -1.14 -16.68
CA VAL A 258 -37.23 -2.34 -17.15
C VAL A 258 -38.19 -2.87 -16.09
N LEU A 259 -37.79 -2.89 -14.82
CA LEU A 259 -38.66 -3.30 -13.71
C LEU A 259 -39.86 -2.38 -13.58
N ALA A 260 -39.64 -1.06 -13.54
CA ALA A 260 -40.72 -0.08 -13.47
C ALA A 260 -41.70 -0.22 -14.64
N TYR A 261 -41.20 -0.43 -15.86
CA TYR A 261 -42.05 -0.67 -17.02
C TYR A 261 -42.88 -1.96 -16.89
N ARG A 262 -42.28 -3.05 -16.39
CA ARG A 262 -42.98 -4.31 -16.14
C ARG A 262 -44.09 -4.15 -15.10
N GLU A 263 -43.82 -3.42 -14.02
CA GLU A 263 -44.81 -3.11 -12.99
C GLU A 263 -45.96 -2.28 -13.56
N LEU A 264 -45.66 -1.22 -14.31
CA LEU A 264 -46.67 -0.41 -15.00
C LEU A 264 -47.52 -1.26 -15.94
N LYS A 265 -46.90 -2.14 -16.74
CA LYS A 265 -47.61 -3.04 -17.64
C LYS A 265 -48.50 -4.04 -16.90
N LYS A 266 -48.02 -4.58 -15.78
CA LYS A 266 -48.79 -5.45 -14.90
C LYS A 266 -49.99 -4.72 -14.29
N ASN A 267 -49.80 -3.48 -13.86
CA ASN A 267 -50.87 -2.65 -13.31
C ASN A 267 -51.93 -2.32 -14.36
N ILE A 268 -51.53 -2.03 -15.60
CA ILE A 268 -52.47 -1.83 -16.72
C ILE A 268 -53.27 -3.10 -16.97
N LEU A 269 -52.63 -4.26 -17.03
CA LEU A 269 -53.31 -5.54 -17.24
C LEU A 269 -54.31 -5.85 -16.11
N ASN A 270 -53.92 -5.61 -14.87
CA ASN A 270 -54.78 -5.79 -13.70
C ASN A 270 -55.95 -4.81 -13.63
N LYS A 271 -55.90 -3.69 -14.36
CA LYS A 271 -56.98 -2.69 -14.41
C LYS A 271 -58.00 -2.99 -15.52
N VAL A 272 -57.64 -3.86 -16.47
CA VAL A 272 -58.50 -4.28 -17.59
C VAL A 272 -59.33 -5.52 -17.23
N ASN A 273 -58.93 -6.27 -16.20
CA ASN A 273 -59.72 -7.33 -15.56
C ASN A 273 -60.52 -6.78 -14.38
#